data_AF-A0A0R1WYE8-F1
#
_entry.id   AF-A0A0R1WYE8-F1
#
_cell.length_a   1.000
_cell.length_b   1.000
_cell.length_c   1.000
_cell.angle_alpha   90.00
_cell.angle_beta   90.00
_cell.angle_gamma   90.00
#
_symmetry.space_group_name_H-M   'P 1'
#
loop_
_entity.id
_entity.type
_entity.pdbx_description
1 polymer ?
#
loop_
_entity_poly.entity_id
_entity_poly.type
_entity_poly.pdbx_seq_one_letter_code
_entity_poly.pdbx_strand_id
1 'polypeptide(L)'
;MELLIKSFIDSEKNENLAEILKQISDNKFICKNYSEISQVIYALKNDEFTKLINYFGLKSRNDVNHFDGVVDSLSISNKDRDNLQHFGRHIELSCMQRRYIEKITEDVTEEAETARRKVQKIYSEFVGILGVFTALSFALMGSVQVFGNILNNVTDPNRKTIGFVLVVAGIYMILIYFVVMTLFIGMKKIFGIDGEYRFNFKFTGCMLVVSVFLILIGVIGVYFI
;
A
#
# COMPACT_ATOMS: atom_id res chain seq x y z
N MET A 1 -15.42 -28.16 27.47
CA MET A 1 -16.23 -27.25 26.62
C MET A 1 -16.12 -27.52 25.12
N GLU A 2 -14.94 -27.89 24.61
CA GLU A 2 -14.70 -28.07 23.17
C GLU A 2 -15.61 -29.12 22.49
N LEU A 3 -15.79 -30.29 23.11
CA LEU A 3 -16.67 -31.36 22.60
C LEU A 3 -18.14 -30.94 22.48
N LEU A 4 -18.60 -30.08 23.41
CA LEU A 4 -19.95 -29.52 23.40
C LEU A 4 -20.14 -28.54 22.23
N ILE A 5 -19.16 -27.68 21.98
CA ILE A 5 -19.24 -26.73 20.87
C ILE A 5 -19.20 -27.49 19.53
N LYS A 6 -18.39 -28.55 19.44
CA LYS A 6 -18.40 -29.47 18.31
C LYS A 6 -19.74 -30.20 18.12
N SER A 7 -20.46 -30.53 19.20
CA SER A 7 -21.80 -31.15 19.04
C SER A 7 -22.85 -30.24 18.42
N PHE A 8 -22.72 -28.90 18.55
CA PHE A 8 -23.59 -27.97 17.82
C PHE A 8 -23.21 -27.85 16.33
N ILE A 9 -21.90 -27.95 16.04
CA ILE A 9 -21.37 -27.91 14.67
C ILE A 9 -21.82 -29.14 13.86
N ASP A 10 -21.89 -30.30 14.50
CA ASP A 10 -22.30 -31.58 13.91
C ASP A 10 -23.77 -31.96 14.23
N SER A 11 -24.62 -30.98 14.53
CA SER A 11 -25.99 -31.21 15.05
C SER A 11 -26.89 -32.10 14.19
N GLU A 12 -26.65 -32.22 12.86
CA GLU A 12 -27.34 -33.20 12.00
C GLU A 12 -27.08 -34.67 12.37
N LYS A 13 -26.01 -34.96 13.13
CA LYS A 13 -25.59 -36.33 13.48
C LYS A 13 -25.77 -36.70 14.95
N ASN A 14 -26.19 -35.76 15.80
CA ASN A 14 -26.07 -35.91 17.24
C ASN A 14 -27.45 -36.05 17.93
N GLU A 15 -28.00 -37.27 17.89
CA GLU A 15 -29.26 -37.61 18.57
C GLU A 15 -29.22 -37.36 20.10
N ASN A 16 -28.02 -37.28 20.69
CA ASN A 16 -27.81 -37.08 22.13
C ASN A 16 -27.62 -35.61 22.55
N LEU A 17 -27.74 -34.63 21.64
CA LEU A 17 -27.50 -33.21 21.95
C LEU A 17 -28.43 -32.69 23.08
N ALA A 18 -29.69 -33.11 23.06
CA ALA A 18 -30.68 -32.75 24.08
C ALA A 18 -30.30 -33.29 25.48
N GLU A 19 -29.75 -34.50 25.55
CA GLU A 19 -29.33 -35.13 26.80
C GLU A 19 -28.06 -34.46 27.36
N ILE A 20 -27.11 -34.10 26.49
CA ILE A 20 -25.91 -33.32 26.86
C ILE A 20 -26.30 -31.94 27.39
N LEU A 21 -27.24 -31.25 26.73
CA LEU A 21 -27.75 -29.96 27.20
C LEU A 21 -28.41 -30.07 28.57
N LYS A 22 -29.17 -31.13 28.82
CA LYS A 22 -29.80 -31.40 30.12
C LYS A 22 -28.77 -31.64 31.23
N GLN A 23 -27.67 -32.35 30.94
CA GLN A 23 -26.59 -32.54 31.92
C GLN A 23 -25.85 -31.23 32.24
N ILE A 24 -25.74 -30.34 31.26
CA ILE A 24 -25.03 -29.05 31.42
C ILE A 24 -25.91 -27.99 32.07
N SER A 25 -27.22 -28.04 31.85
CA SER A 25 -28.17 -27.11 32.45
C SER A 25 -28.12 -27.14 33.98
N ASP A 26 -27.87 -28.33 34.54
CA ASP A 26 -27.72 -28.57 35.98
C ASP A 26 -26.39 -28.01 36.52
N ASN A 27 -25.40 -27.81 35.65
CA ASN A 27 -24.07 -27.32 35.99
C ASN A 27 -23.88 -25.83 35.64
N LYS A 28 -24.27 -24.97 36.59
CA LYS A 28 -24.13 -23.52 36.50
C LYS A 28 -22.69 -23.05 36.24
N PHE A 29 -21.68 -23.78 36.74
CA PHE A 29 -20.27 -23.38 36.58
C PHE A 29 -19.86 -23.44 35.10
N ILE A 30 -20.27 -24.49 34.39
CA ILE A 30 -20.00 -24.69 32.97
C ILE A 30 -20.74 -23.63 32.13
N CYS A 31 -22.03 -23.42 32.39
CA CYS A 31 -22.84 -22.44 31.65
C CYS A 31 -22.33 -20.99 31.82
N LYS A 32 -21.61 -20.70 32.90
CA LYS A 32 -21.08 -19.37 33.22
C LYS A 32 -19.56 -19.25 33.04
N ASN A 33 -18.90 -20.26 32.46
CA ASN A 33 -17.46 -20.19 32.19
C ASN A 33 -17.18 -19.43 30.88
N TYR A 34 -17.39 -18.11 30.91
CA TYR A 34 -17.29 -17.25 29.73
C TYR A 34 -15.92 -17.33 29.05
N SER A 35 -14.85 -17.43 29.84
CA SER A 35 -13.49 -17.51 29.31
C SER A 35 -13.28 -18.77 28.47
N GLU A 36 -13.74 -19.93 28.94
CA GLU A 36 -13.57 -21.19 28.22
C GLU A 36 -14.45 -21.23 26.95
N ILE A 37 -15.66 -20.68 27.01
CA ILE A 37 -16.57 -20.56 25.85
C ILE A 37 -15.91 -19.72 24.74
N SER A 38 -15.47 -18.51 25.09
CA SER A 38 -14.88 -17.60 24.10
C SER A 38 -13.56 -18.13 23.55
N GLN A 39 -12.71 -18.76 24.37
CA GLN A 39 -11.46 -19.37 23.90
C GLN A 39 -11.70 -20.44 22.84
N VAL A 40 -12.68 -21.33 23.06
CA VAL A 40 -13.02 -22.35 22.08
C VAL A 40 -13.53 -21.70 20.79
N ILE A 41 -14.44 -20.73 20.88
CA ILE A 41 -15.02 -20.05 19.71
C ILE A 41 -13.96 -19.31 18.89
N TYR A 42 -12.98 -18.70 19.55
CA TYR A 42 -11.87 -18.00 18.87
C TYR A 42 -10.88 -18.97 18.21
N ALA A 43 -10.75 -20.19 18.74
CA ALA A 43 -9.89 -21.22 18.19
C ALA A 43 -10.52 -22.01 17.03
N LEU A 44 -11.84 -21.91 16.80
CA LEU A 44 -12.52 -22.64 15.72
C LEU A 44 -11.98 -22.24 14.34
N LYS A 45 -11.91 -23.21 13.42
CA LYS A 45 -11.64 -22.91 12.01
C LYS A 45 -12.83 -22.16 11.37
N ASN A 46 -12.59 -21.45 10.27
CA ASN A 46 -13.62 -20.63 9.63
C ASN A 46 -14.84 -21.43 9.14
N ASP A 47 -14.64 -22.67 8.70
CA ASP A 47 -15.69 -23.59 8.30
C ASP A 47 -16.55 -24.04 9.48
N GLU A 48 -15.91 -24.44 10.58
CA GLU A 48 -16.56 -24.80 11.86
C GLU A 48 -17.33 -23.61 12.44
N PHE A 49 -16.73 -22.42 12.41
CA PHE A 49 -17.33 -21.18 12.87
C PHE A 49 -18.56 -20.79 12.04
N THR A 50 -18.51 -20.96 10.72
CA THR A 50 -19.65 -20.70 9.83
C THR A 50 -20.83 -21.62 10.14
N LYS A 51 -20.56 -22.90 10.40
CA LYS A 51 -21.60 -23.86 10.83
C LYS A 51 -22.22 -23.47 12.17
N LEU A 52 -21.39 -23.06 13.13
CA LEU A 52 -21.87 -22.59 14.44
C LEU A 52 -22.76 -21.34 14.31
N ILE A 53 -22.34 -20.36 13.51
CA ILE A 53 -23.14 -19.15 13.22
C ILE A 53 -24.49 -19.52 12.62
N ASN A 54 -24.53 -20.47 11.68
CA ASN A 54 -25.77 -20.91 11.05
C ASN A 54 -26.69 -21.60 12.07
N TYR A 55 -26.13 -22.44 12.94
CA TYR A 55 -26.90 -23.15 13.98
C TYR A 55 -27.58 -22.17 14.96
N PHE A 56 -26.87 -21.12 15.36
CA PHE A 56 -27.41 -20.07 16.25
C PHE A 56 -28.21 -18.98 15.49
N GLY A 57 -28.41 -19.10 14.18
CA GLY A 57 -29.15 -18.10 13.39
C GLY A 57 -28.50 -16.71 13.36
N LEU A 58 -27.17 -16.62 13.43
CA LEU A 58 -26.42 -15.37 13.57
C LEU A 58 -25.98 -14.75 12.23
N LYS A 59 -26.36 -15.35 11.10
CA LYS A 59 -25.94 -14.89 9.77
C LYS A 59 -26.83 -13.76 9.27
N SER A 60 -28.15 -13.87 9.45
CA SER A 60 -29.16 -12.91 9.06
C SER A 60 -30.24 -12.72 10.14
N ARG A 61 -30.92 -11.57 10.10
CA ARG A 61 -31.99 -11.21 11.05
C ARG A 61 -33.20 -12.15 11.04
N ASN A 62 -33.36 -12.92 9.96
CA ASN A 62 -34.51 -13.81 9.74
C ASN A 62 -34.15 -15.29 9.92
N ASP A 63 -32.93 -15.61 10.34
CA ASP A 63 -32.51 -17.00 10.51
C ASP A 63 -33.12 -17.58 11.78
N VAL A 64 -33.49 -18.86 11.72
CA VAL A 64 -34.06 -19.57 12.86
C VAL A 64 -32.93 -19.95 13.81
N ASN A 65 -33.07 -19.57 15.09
CA ASN A 65 -32.16 -20.02 16.12
C ASN A 65 -32.49 -21.47 16.50
N HIS A 66 -31.72 -22.43 15.97
CA HIS A 66 -31.93 -23.85 16.27
C HIS A 66 -31.63 -24.18 17.73
N PHE A 67 -30.75 -23.41 18.40
CA PHE A 67 -30.47 -23.57 19.82
C PHE A 67 -31.71 -23.29 20.68
N ASP A 68 -32.38 -22.16 20.45
CA ASP A 68 -33.60 -21.81 21.19
C ASP A 68 -34.71 -22.85 20.97
N GLY A 69 -34.87 -23.34 19.74
CA GLY A 69 -35.82 -24.42 19.44
C GLY A 69 -35.55 -25.71 20.23
N VAL A 70 -34.28 -26.09 20.39
CA VAL A 70 -33.90 -27.25 21.20
C VAL A 70 -34.12 -26.99 22.70
N VAL A 71 -33.76 -25.80 23.20
CA VAL A 71 -33.97 -25.42 24.60
C VAL A 71 -35.47 -25.39 24.96
N ASP A 72 -36.31 -24.91 24.05
CA ASP A 72 -37.76 -24.84 24.24
C ASP A 72 -38.41 -26.23 24.24
N SER A 73 -37.83 -27.19 23.53
CA SER A 73 -38.30 -28.58 23.49
C SER A 73 -37.94 -29.43 24.72
N LEU A 74 -37.03 -28.93 25.57
CA LEU A 74 -36.54 -29.65 26.75
C LEU A 74 -37.49 -29.50 27.95
N SER A 75 -37.90 -30.63 28.54
CA SER A 75 -38.63 -30.66 29.83
C SER A 75 -37.66 -30.46 31.01
N ILE A 76 -37.24 -29.21 31.25
CA ILE A 76 -36.29 -28.80 32.31
C ILE A 76 -36.89 -27.73 33.24
N SER A 77 -36.27 -27.52 34.41
CA SER A 77 -36.74 -26.48 35.35
C SER A 77 -36.48 -25.08 34.81
N ASN A 78 -37.22 -24.07 35.30
CA ASN A 78 -37.01 -22.67 34.91
C ASN A 78 -35.59 -22.17 35.16
N LYS A 79 -34.93 -22.67 36.23
CA LYS A 79 -33.56 -22.31 36.59
C LYS A 79 -32.55 -22.89 35.60
N ASP A 80 -32.78 -24.12 35.15
CA ASP A 80 -31.89 -24.82 34.22
C ASP A 80 -32.04 -24.24 32.81
N ARG A 81 -33.26 -23.82 32.44
CA ARG A 81 -33.53 -23.05 31.22
C ARG A 81 -32.82 -21.71 31.22
N ASP A 82 -32.85 -20.97 32.33
CA ASP A 82 -32.10 -19.70 32.47
C ASP A 82 -30.59 -19.91 32.32
N ASN A 83 -30.03 -20.98 32.89
CA ASN A 83 -28.62 -21.33 32.71
C ASN A 83 -28.27 -21.59 31.23
N LEU A 84 -29.11 -22.33 30.49
CA LEU A 84 -28.90 -22.61 29.07
C LEU A 84 -29.07 -21.37 28.20
N GLN A 85 -30.03 -20.50 28.50
CA GLN A 85 -30.18 -19.22 27.80
C GLN A 85 -28.98 -18.32 28.02
N HIS A 86 -28.44 -18.27 29.25
CA HIS A 86 -27.19 -17.57 29.52
C HIS A 86 -26.04 -18.15 28.70
N PHE A 87 -25.91 -19.48 28.67
CA PHE A 87 -24.88 -20.15 27.89
C PHE A 87 -24.97 -19.83 26.38
N GLY A 88 -26.16 -19.95 25.79
CA GLY A 88 -26.42 -19.63 24.38
C GLY A 88 -26.05 -18.19 24.07
N ARG A 89 -26.51 -17.24 24.90
CA ARG A 89 -26.18 -15.82 24.74
C ARG A 89 -24.67 -15.54 24.78
N HIS A 90 -23.88 -16.29 25.55
CA HIS A 90 -22.42 -16.13 25.56
C HIS A 90 -21.75 -16.68 24.32
N ILE A 91 -22.27 -17.76 23.75
CA ILE A 91 -21.83 -18.24 22.43
C ILE A 91 -22.10 -17.16 21.38
N GLU A 92 -23.31 -16.61 21.36
CA GLU A 92 -23.70 -15.56 20.41
C GLU A 92 -22.80 -14.34 20.51
N LEU A 93 -22.60 -13.83 21.74
CA LEU A 93 -21.73 -12.69 21.99
C LEU A 93 -20.29 -12.96 21.54
N SER A 94 -19.75 -14.14 21.84
CA SER A 94 -18.39 -14.52 21.41
C SER A 94 -18.28 -14.61 19.89
N CYS A 95 -19.31 -15.12 19.20
CA CYS A 95 -19.33 -15.15 17.74
C CYS A 95 -19.36 -13.74 17.14
N MET A 96 -20.16 -12.84 17.72
CA MET A 96 -20.22 -11.44 17.29
C MET A 96 -18.91 -10.70 17.54
N GLN A 97 -18.26 -10.94 18.69
CA GLN A 97 -16.96 -10.37 19.00
C GLN A 97 -15.88 -10.85 18.02
N ARG A 98 -15.84 -12.14 17.72
CA ARG A 98 -14.91 -12.69 16.71
C ARG A 98 -15.10 -12.02 15.35
N ARG A 99 -16.32 -11.93 14.84
CA ARG A 99 -16.61 -11.27 13.56
C ARG A 99 -16.18 -9.80 13.54
N TYR A 100 -16.39 -9.09 14.64
CA TYR A 100 -15.97 -7.70 14.78
C TYR A 100 -14.44 -7.56 14.76
N ILE A 101 -13.72 -8.45 15.45
CA ILE A 101 -12.25 -8.51 15.43
C ILE A 101 -11.73 -8.84 14.03
N GLU A 102 -12.34 -9.81 13.34
CA GLU A 102 -11.97 -10.20 11.97
C GLU A 102 -12.12 -9.00 11.02
N LYS A 103 -13.25 -8.27 11.11
CA LYS A 103 -13.48 -7.07 10.32
C LYS A 103 -12.46 -5.96 10.59
N ILE A 104 -12.18 -5.65 11.86
CA ILE A 104 -11.14 -4.65 12.20
C ILE A 104 -9.78 -5.09 11.64
N THR A 105 -9.47 -6.39 11.75
CA THR A 105 -8.20 -6.92 11.24
C THR A 105 -8.11 -6.75 9.74
N GLU A 106 -9.19 -6.99 9.01
CA GLU A 106 -9.28 -6.77 7.56
C GLU A 106 -9.04 -5.29 7.20
N ASP A 107 -9.77 -4.37 7.85
CA ASP A 107 -9.63 -2.92 7.65
C ASP A 107 -8.17 -2.46 7.92
N VAL A 108 -7.56 -2.94 9.00
CA VAL A 108 -6.16 -2.64 9.36
C VAL A 108 -5.18 -3.20 8.34
N THR A 109 -5.43 -4.41 7.81
CA THR A 109 -4.57 -4.99 6.77
C THR A 109 -4.65 -4.21 5.47
N GLU A 110 -5.84 -3.74 5.07
CA GLU A 110 -6.01 -2.91 3.87
C GLU A 110 -5.30 -1.56 4.01
N GLU A 111 -5.43 -0.91 5.17
CA GLU A 111 -4.73 0.34 5.47
C GLU A 111 -3.21 0.14 5.46
N ALA A 112 -2.72 -0.94 6.08
CA ALA A 112 -1.31 -1.29 6.10
C ALA A 112 -0.76 -1.58 4.70
N GLU A 113 -1.51 -2.28 3.85
CA GLU A 113 -1.16 -2.50 2.45
C GLU A 113 -1.11 -1.19 1.67
N THR A 114 -2.08 -0.31 1.87
CA THR A 114 -2.12 1.00 1.23
C THR A 114 -0.92 1.86 1.64
N ALA A 115 -0.57 1.88 2.92
CA ALA A 115 0.62 2.53 3.43
C ALA A 115 1.91 1.94 2.82
N ARG A 116 2.00 0.60 2.74
CA ARG A 116 3.14 -0.09 2.12
C ARG A 116 3.29 0.27 0.64
N ARG A 117 2.20 0.32 -0.12
CA ARG A 117 2.21 0.74 -1.54
C ARG A 117 2.68 2.19 -1.69
N LYS A 118 2.23 3.10 -0.81
CA LYS A 118 2.71 4.50 -0.78
C LYS A 118 4.21 4.59 -0.52
N VAL A 119 4.72 3.84 0.45
CA VAL A 119 6.16 3.80 0.77
C VAL A 119 6.98 3.26 -0.41
N GLN A 120 6.53 2.18 -1.06
CA GLN A 120 7.19 1.63 -2.24
C GLN A 120 7.21 2.64 -3.39
N LYS A 121 6.11 3.38 -3.60
CA LYS A 121 6.06 4.46 -4.59
C LYS A 121 7.09 5.55 -4.26
N ILE A 122 7.11 6.05 -3.02
CA ILE A 122 8.07 7.06 -2.57
C ILE A 122 9.52 6.58 -2.76
N TYR A 123 9.81 5.32 -2.47
CA TYR A 123 11.15 4.75 -2.68
C TYR A 123 11.54 4.74 -4.16
N SER A 124 10.63 4.31 -5.04
CA SER A 124 10.84 4.35 -6.50
C SER A 124 11.09 5.78 -6.99
N GLU A 125 10.31 6.74 -6.49
CA GLU A 125 10.47 8.16 -6.79
C GLU A 125 11.82 8.70 -6.30
N PHE A 126 12.25 8.35 -5.09
CA PHE A 126 13.53 8.76 -4.52
C PHE A 126 14.72 8.21 -5.31
N VAL A 127 14.69 6.92 -5.67
CA VAL A 127 15.72 6.30 -6.52
C VAL A 127 15.78 7.00 -7.89
N GLY A 128 14.62 7.38 -8.44
CA GLY A 128 14.53 8.18 -9.66
C GLY A 128 15.21 9.55 -9.55
N ILE A 129 14.93 10.30 -8.47
CA ILE A 129 15.57 11.60 -8.19
C ILE A 129 17.08 11.41 -8.05
N LEU A 130 17.51 10.43 -7.27
CA LEU A 130 18.93 10.15 -7.03
C LEU A 130 19.66 9.85 -8.34
N GLY A 131 19.10 8.97 -9.18
CA GLY A 131 19.67 8.65 -10.48
C GLY A 131 19.84 9.86 -11.39
N VAL A 132 18.85 10.77 -11.41
CA VAL A 132 18.94 12.00 -12.21
C VAL A 132 19.93 13.00 -11.62
N PHE A 133 19.98 13.15 -10.30
CA PHE A 133 20.97 14.02 -9.66
C PHE A 133 22.40 13.52 -9.89
N THR A 134 22.62 12.20 -9.86
CA THR A 134 23.91 11.59 -10.19
C THR A 134 24.28 11.81 -11.65
N ALA A 135 23.38 11.55 -12.59
CA ALA A 135 23.62 11.78 -14.01
C ALA A 135 23.92 13.26 -14.31
N LEU A 136 23.16 14.17 -13.68
CA LEU A 136 23.38 15.61 -13.80
C LEU A 136 24.74 16.01 -13.21
N SER A 137 25.11 15.47 -12.04
CA SER A 137 26.40 15.77 -11.40
C SER A 137 27.58 15.30 -12.25
N PHE A 138 27.50 14.11 -12.85
CA PHE A 138 28.53 13.62 -13.77
C PHE A 138 28.59 14.43 -15.06
N ALA A 139 27.44 14.79 -15.63
CA ALA A 139 27.37 15.66 -16.80
C ALA A 139 28.01 17.02 -16.49
N LEU A 140 27.66 17.64 -15.35
CA LEU A 140 28.19 18.94 -14.94
C LEU A 140 29.69 18.86 -14.65
N MET A 141 30.17 17.86 -13.92
CA MET A 141 31.59 17.73 -13.58
C MET A 141 32.46 17.48 -14.82
N GLY A 142 32.05 16.54 -15.68
CA GLY A 142 32.70 16.34 -16.97
C GLY A 142 32.64 17.61 -17.81
N SER A 143 31.53 18.35 -17.70
CA SER A 143 31.37 19.56 -18.47
C SER A 143 32.31 20.70 -18.04
N VAL A 144 32.51 20.90 -16.75
CA VAL A 144 33.39 21.95 -16.23
C VAL A 144 34.85 21.65 -16.57
N GLN A 145 35.24 20.37 -16.59
CA GLN A 145 36.59 19.95 -16.96
C GLN A 145 36.90 20.23 -18.44
N VAL A 146 35.99 19.87 -19.35
CA VAL A 146 36.16 20.14 -20.79
C VAL A 146 36.21 21.65 -21.05
N PHE A 147 35.32 22.42 -20.42
CA PHE A 147 35.31 23.87 -20.53
C PHE A 147 36.61 24.50 -19.97
N GLY A 148 37.09 24.03 -18.81
CA GLY A 148 38.34 24.47 -18.21
C GLY A 148 39.56 24.17 -19.10
N ASN A 149 39.60 23.01 -19.73
CA ASN A 149 40.67 22.65 -20.67
C ASN A 149 40.65 23.53 -21.94
N ILE A 150 39.46 23.90 -22.44
CA ILE A 150 39.33 24.81 -23.57
C ILE A 150 39.85 26.20 -23.19
N LEU A 151 39.52 26.71 -21.99
CA LEU A 151 40.02 28.00 -21.51
C LEU A 151 41.54 28.00 -21.28
N ASN A 152 42.09 26.93 -20.71
CA ASN A 152 43.52 26.84 -20.40
C ASN A 152 44.40 26.78 -21.66
N ASN A 153 43.89 26.24 -22.77
CA ASN A 153 44.60 26.20 -24.05
C ASN A 153 44.60 27.54 -24.81
N VAL A 154 43.99 28.60 -24.24
CA VAL A 154 43.93 29.95 -24.81
C VAL A 154 44.98 30.81 -24.11
N THR A 155 46.24 30.39 -24.15
CA THR A 155 47.32 31.05 -23.40
C THR A 155 47.80 32.35 -24.09
N ASP A 156 47.60 32.47 -25.40
CA ASP A 156 47.80 33.72 -26.16
C ASP A 156 46.46 34.23 -26.72
N PRO A 157 45.95 35.39 -26.25
CA PRO A 157 44.67 35.95 -26.69
C PRO A 157 44.82 36.60 -28.06
N ASN A 158 45.04 35.78 -29.09
CA ASN A 158 44.87 36.20 -30.47
C ASN A 158 43.37 36.18 -30.82
N ARG A 159 42.91 37.13 -31.64
CA ARG A 159 41.47 37.37 -31.91
C ARG A 159 40.75 36.14 -32.47
N LYS A 160 41.47 35.35 -33.26
CA LYS A 160 41.02 34.06 -33.80
C LYS A 160 40.78 33.00 -32.71
N THR A 161 41.60 32.99 -31.65
CA THR A 161 41.47 32.06 -30.53
C THR A 161 40.23 32.40 -29.69
N ILE A 162 39.94 33.69 -29.49
CA ILE A 162 38.73 34.16 -28.81
C ILE A 162 37.47 33.76 -29.61
N GLY A 163 37.48 33.97 -30.92
CA GLY A 163 36.37 33.55 -31.79
C GLY A 163 36.11 32.04 -31.74
N PHE A 164 37.17 31.22 -31.75
CA PHE A 164 37.07 29.77 -31.61
C PHE A 164 36.43 29.34 -30.28
N VAL A 165 36.87 29.91 -29.16
CA VAL A 165 36.28 29.64 -27.83
C VAL A 165 34.80 29.96 -27.79
N LEU A 166 34.39 31.06 -28.44
CA LEU A 166 32.99 31.51 -28.48
C LEU A 166 32.09 30.56 -29.27
N VAL A 167 32.57 30.03 -30.40
CA VAL A 167 31.86 29.00 -31.17
C VAL A 167 31.71 27.71 -30.36
N VAL A 168 32.80 27.25 -29.73
CA VAL A 168 32.78 26.03 -28.91
C VAL A 168 31.84 26.18 -27.72
N ALA A 169 31.84 27.33 -27.03
CA ALA A 169 30.92 27.63 -25.94
C ALA A 169 29.43 27.64 -26.38
N GLY A 170 29.14 28.15 -27.59
CA GLY A 170 27.79 28.16 -28.15
C GLY A 170 27.25 26.76 -28.45
N ILE A 171 28.06 25.89 -29.07
CA ILE A 171 27.74 24.47 -29.31
C ILE A 171 27.54 23.74 -27.97
N TYR A 172 28.38 24.07 -27.00
CA TYR A 172 28.36 23.44 -25.68
C TYR A 172 27.09 23.71 -24.88
N MET A 173 26.61 24.96 -24.91
CA MET A 173 25.35 25.35 -24.29
C MET A 173 24.16 24.55 -24.85
N ILE A 174 24.14 24.27 -26.16
CA ILE A 174 23.10 23.44 -26.78
C ILE A 174 23.18 22.00 -26.27
N LEU A 175 24.39 21.44 -26.16
CA LEU A 175 24.60 20.06 -25.74
C LEU A 175 24.19 19.84 -24.28
N ILE A 176 24.63 20.70 -23.36
CA ILE A 176 24.21 20.63 -21.95
C ILE A 176 22.70 20.77 -21.83
N TYR A 177 22.11 21.72 -22.55
CA TYR A 177 20.67 21.91 -22.54
C TYR A 177 19.90 20.66 -22.98
N PHE A 178 20.37 19.98 -24.03
CA PHE A 178 19.78 18.74 -24.53
C PHE A 178 19.88 17.60 -23.51
N VAL A 179 21.03 17.45 -22.84
CA VAL A 179 21.25 16.45 -21.78
C VAL A 179 20.31 16.70 -20.61
N VAL A 180 20.23 17.95 -20.13
CA VAL A 180 19.32 18.34 -19.04
C VAL A 180 17.87 18.06 -19.42
N MET A 181 17.44 18.43 -20.64
CA MET A 181 16.08 18.14 -21.10
C MET A 181 15.77 16.65 -21.17
N THR A 182 16.70 15.83 -21.65
CA THR A 182 16.53 14.37 -21.69
C THR A 182 16.39 13.78 -20.28
N LEU A 183 17.14 14.29 -19.30
CA LEU A 183 17.03 13.87 -17.90
C LEU A 183 15.71 14.28 -17.25
N PHE A 184 15.19 15.48 -17.53
CA PHE A 184 13.87 15.91 -17.05
C PHE A 184 12.73 15.10 -17.66
N ILE A 185 12.84 14.70 -18.93
CA ILE A 185 11.90 13.78 -19.58
C ILE A 185 12.00 12.38 -18.92
N GLY A 186 13.22 11.91 -18.63
CA GLY A 186 13.46 10.67 -17.92
C GLY A 186 12.82 10.64 -16.53
N MET A 187 12.98 11.71 -15.74
CA MET A 187 12.32 11.90 -14.45
C MET A 187 10.80 11.76 -14.57
N LYS A 188 10.20 12.50 -15.50
CA LYS A 188 8.75 12.46 -15.70
C LYS A 188 8.24 11.05 -16.02
N LYS A 189 8.97 10.28 -16.83
CA LYS A 189 8.65 8.88 -17.13
C LYS A 189 8.67 8.00 -15.88
N ILE A 190 9.60 8.25 -14.95
CA ILE A 190 9.73 7.52 -13.68
C ILE A 190 8.63 7.91 -12.69
N PHE A 191 8.18 9.18 -12.68
CA PHE A 191 7.14 9.66 -11.77
C PHE A 191 5.70 9.32 -12.19
N GLY A 192 5.49 8.72 -13.37
CA GLY A 192 4.15 8.32 -13.83
C GLY A 192 3.14 9.47 -13.91
N ILE A 193 3.63 10.70 -14.14
CA ILE A 193 2.77 11.88 -14.27
C ILE A 193 2.19 11.88 -15.69
N ASP A 194 0.94 11.42 -15.80
CA ASP A 194 0.14 11.49 -17.03
C ASP A 194 -0.24 12.94 -17.34
N GLY A 195 0.57 13.57 -18.16
CA GLY A 195 0.30 14.90 -18.71
C GLY A 195 1.45 15.28 -19.63
N GLU A 196 1.21 15.90 -20.78
CA GLU A 196 2.29 16.29 -21.70
C GLU A 196 3.32 17.17 -20.99
N TYR A 197 4.63 16.92 -21.21
CA TYR A 197 5.64 17.82 -20.67
C TYR A 197 5.48 19.07 -21.50
N ARG A 198 4.90 20.12 -20.90
CA ARG A 198 4.77 21.40 -21.56
C ARG A 198 6.16 21.98 -21.66
N PHE A 199 6.85 21.64 -22.74
CA PHE A 199 8.03 22.36 -23.17
C PHE A 199 7.67 23.83 -23.10
N ASN A 200 8.36 24.57 -22.24
CA ASN A 200 8.20 26.00 -22.24
C ASN A 200 8.89 26.51 -23.50
N PHE A 201 8.14 26.57 -24.60
CA PHE A 201 8.61 26.93 -25.92
C PHE A 201 9.35 28.27 -25.91
N LYS A 202 8.95 29.18 -25.01
CA LYS A 202 9.63 30.47 -24.79
C LYS A 202 11.04 30.29 -24.22
N PHE A 203 11.24 29.37 -23.28
CA PHE A 203 12.54 29.10 -22.67
C PHE A 203 13.47 28.34 -23.62
N THR A 204 12.95 27.32 -24.32
CA THR A 204 13.70 26.59 -25.36
C THR A 204 14.12 27.50 -26.51
N GLY A 205 13.20 28.33 -26.99
CA GLY A 205 13.47 29.31 -28.04
C GLY A 205 14.53 30.34 -27.60
N CYS A 206 14.44 30.86 -26.37
CA CYS A 206 15.43 31.80 -25.83
C CYS A 206 16.84 31.19 -25.77
N MET A 207 16.97 29.97 -25.23
CA MET A 207 18.27 29.28 -25.16
C MET A 207 18.88 29.02 -26.53
N LEU A 208 18.07 28.56 -27.50
CA LEU A 208 18.54 28.36 -28.88
C LEU A 208 18.99 29.66 -29.54
N VAL A 209 18.25 30.76 -29.37
CA VAL A 209 18.61 32.07 -29.93
C VAL A 209 19.93 32.57 -29.36
N VAL A 210 20.13 32.46 -28.04
CA VAL A 210 21.39 32.85 -27.38
C VAL A 210 22.56 32.02 -27.90
N SER A 211 22.39 30.70 -28.05
CA SER A 211 23.44 29.84 -28.60
C SER A 211 23.78 30.17 -30.05
N VAL A 212 22.79 30.41 -30.91
CA VAL A 212 23.01 30.80 -32.31
C VAL A 212 23.70 32.15 -32.40
N PHE A 213 23.32 33.11 -31.55
CA PHE A 213 23.96 34.42 -31.49
C PHE A 213 25.44 34.32 -31.10
N LEU A 214 25.78 33.50 -30.10
CA LEU A 214 27.16 33.24 -29.71
C LEU A 214 27.96 32.60 -30.85
N ILE A 215 27.38 31.61 -31.56
CA ILE A 215 28.04 30.98 -32.71
C ILE A 215 28.29 32.00 -33.82
N LEU A 216 27.32 32.86 -34.14
CA LEU A 216 27.47 33.89 -35.18
C LEU A 216 28.57 34.90 -34.84
N ILE A 217 28.63 35.41 -33.60
CA ILE A 217 29.70 36.30 -33.15
C ILE A 217 31.06 35.59 -33.22
N GLY A 218 31.11 34.33 -32.80
CA GLY A 218 32.33 33.51 -32.86
C GLY A 218 32.83 33.33 -34.28
N VAL A 219 31.95 32.98 -35.23
CA VAL A 219 32.29 32.80 -36.65
C VAL A 219 32.76 34.11 -37.28
N ILE A 220 32.08 35.23 -37.02
CA ILE A 220 32.49 36.56 -37.50
C ILE A 220 33.88 36.92 -36.95
N GLY A 221 34.14 36.65 -35.66
CA GLY A 221 35.44 36.89 -35.02
C GLY A 221 36.58 35.98 -35.54
N VAL A 222 36.27 34.82 -36.12
CA VAL A 222 37.26 33.93 -36.75
C VAL A 222 37.53 34.28 -38.21
N TYR A 223 36.48 34.66 -38.97
CA TYR A 223 36.54 34.82 -40.43
C TYR A 223 36.80 36.24 -40.92
N PHE A 224 36.29 37.27 -40.23
CA PHE A 224 36.27 38.64 -40.75
C PHE A 224 37.36 39.55 -40.14
N ILE A 225 38.18 39.05 -39.19
CA ILE A 225 39.18 39.82 -38.44
C ILE A 225 40.48 39.02 -38.24
#